data_AF-A0A916WAK9-F1
#
_entry.id   AF-A0A916WAK9-F1
#
_cell.length_a   1.000
_cell.length_b   1.000
_cell.length_c   1.000
_cell.angle_alpha   90.00
_cell.angle_beta   90.00
_cell.angle_gamma   90.00
#
_symmetry.space_group_name_H-M   'P 1'
#
loop_
_entity.id
_entity.type
_entity.pdbx_description
1 polymer ?
#
loop_
_entity_poly.entity_id
_entity_poly.type
_entity_poly.pdbx_seq_one_letter_code
_entity_poly.pdbx_strand_id
1 'polypeptide(L)'
;MSKSKAQKKREKLIREGRLNPEINRSPFASLDLRTRKTKTKKDHQYRMKHKNRQPKQWENGSFYFTLKYVLKSGRITSFHYKDEYTVS
;
A
#
# COMPACT_ATOMS: atom_id res chain seq x y z
N MET A 1 32.01 -25.21 19.51
CA MET A 1 32.01 -24.69 18.12
C MET A 1 33.44 -24.56 17.63
N SER A 2 33.83 -25.31 16.61
CA SER A 2 35.16 -25.17 16.03
C SER A 2 35.20 -23.99 15.06
N LYS A 3 36.28 -23.20 15.09
CA LYS A 3 36.49 -22.15 14.08
C LYS A 3 36.66 -22.78 12.70
N SER A 4 36.19 -22.08 11.66
CA SER A 4 36.38 -22.51 10.28
C SER A 4 37.87 -22.57 9.93
N LYS A 5 38.24 -23.43 8.98
CA LYS A 5 39.63 -23.52 8.49
C LYS A 5 40.13 -22.15 7.97
N ALA A 6 39.26 -21.37 7.34
CA ALA A 6 39.58 -20.03 6.85
C ALA A 6 39.91 -19.05 7.99
N GLN A 7 39.10 -19.03 9.05
CA GLN A 7 39.32 -18.16 10.20
C GLN A 7 40.64 -18.50 10.92
N LYS A 8 40.94 -19.80 11.09
CA LYS A 8 42.21 -20.26 11.66
C LYS A 8 43.43 -19.77 10.85
N LYS A 9 43.35 -19.78 9.52
CA LYS A 9 44.42 -19.25 8.65
C LYS A 9 44.60 -17.74 8.82
N ARG A 10 43.52 -16.96 8.86
CA ARG A 10 43.60 -15.49 9.08
C ARG A 10 44.25 -15.16 10.42
N GLU A 11 43.84 -15.84 11.49
CA GLU A 11 44.42 -15.67 12.83
C GLU A 11 45.91 -16.04 12.88
N LYS A 12 46.33 -17.07 12.13
CA LYS A 12 47.75 -17.43 12.01
C LYS A 12 48.57 -16.30 11.36
N LEU A 13 48.09 -15.74 10.25
CA LEU A 13 48.79 -14.65 9.54
C LEU A 13 48.97 -13.42 10.43
N ILE A 14 47.95 -13.05 11.19
CA ILE A 14 48.01 -11.92 12.14
C ILE A 14 49.04 -12.22 13.25
N ARG A 15 49.07 -13.44 13.78
CA ARG A 15 50.06 -13.85 14.80
C ARG A 15 51.49 -13.78 14.27
N GLU A 16 51.69 -14.08 13.00
CA GLU A 16 52.99 -13.99 12.32
C GLU A 16 53.36 -12.56 11.91
N GLY A 17 52.56 -11.55 12.28
CA GLY A 17 52.83 -10.15 11.95
C GLY A 17 52.52 -9.78 10.50
N ARG A 18 51.82 -10.63 9.75
CA ARG A 18 51.41 -10.33 8.36
C ARG A 18 50.17 -9.45 8.37
N LEU A 19 49.92 -8.78 7.24
CA LEU A 19 48.77 -7.90 7.06
C LEU A 19 47.45 -8.64 7.34
N ASN A 20 46.57 -7.99 8.11
CA ASN A 20 45.23 -8.52 8.39
C ASN A 20 44.40 -8.54 7.09
N PRO A 21 43.94 -9.71 6.63
CA PRO A 21 43.16 -9.83 5.39
C PRO A 21 41.82 -9.06 5.41
N GLU A 22 41.30 -8.74 6.59
CA GLU A 22 40.06 -7.95 6.71
C GLU A 22 40.28 -6.49 6.27
N ILE A 23 41.51 -5.96 6.35
CA ILE A 23 41.85 -4.57 5.92
C ILE A 23 41.72 -4.44 4.40
N ASN A 24 42.15 -5.46 3.66
CA ASN A 24 42.13 -5.46 2.19
C ASN A 24 40.78 -5.93 1.61
N ARG A 25 39.77 -6.12 2.46
CA ARG A 25 38.49 -6.65 2.02
C ARG A 25 37.71 -5.55 1.30
N SER A 26 37.08 -5.92 0.18
CA SER A 26 36.24 -5.00 -0.57
C SER A 26 35.11 -4.42 0.31
N PRO A 27 34.74 -3.14 0.13
CA PRO A 27 33.62 -2.53 0.86
C PRO A 27 32.29 -3.26 0.64
N PHE A 28 32.14 -4.04 -0.43
CA PHE A 28 30.95 -4.84 -0.66
C PHE A 28 30.79 -6.02 0.30
N ALA A 29 31.85 -6.41 1.01
CA ALA A 29 31.80 -7.52 1.96
C ALA A 29 31.03 -7.17 3.24
N SER A 30 30.94 -5.89 3.61
CA SER A 30 30.15 -5.41 4.76
C SER A 30 28.74 -4.98 4.39
N LEU A 31 28.48 -4.72 3.10
CA LEU A 31 27.18 -4.29 2.61
C LEU A 31 26.25 -5.50 2.40
N ASP A 32 25.02 -5.41 2.93
CA ASP A 32 23.95 -6.32 2.54
C ASP A 32 23.41 -5.90 1.16
N LEU A 33 23.95 -6.52 0.10
CA LEU A 33 23.56 -6.22 -1.28
C LEU A 33 22.16 -6.77 -1.65
N ARG A 34 21.43 -7.39 -0.72
CA ARG A 34 20.07 -7.89 -0.93
C ARG A 34 19.04 -6.77 -0.74
N THR A 35 19.16 -5.70 -1.51
CA THR A 35 18.38 -4.45 -1.32
C THR A 35 16.97 -4.50 -1.91
N ARG A 36 16.54 -5.61 -2.53
CA ARG A 36 15.17 -5.76 -3.05
C ARG A 36 14.50 -6.95 -2.38
N LYS A 37 13.71 -6.66 -1.34
CA LYS A 37 12.78 -7.63 -0.73
C LYS A 37 11.36 -7.28 -1.17
N THR A 38 10.62 -8.29 -1.62
CA THR A 38 9.18 -8.14 -1.86
C THR A 38 8.46 -7.92 -0.52
N LYS A 39 7.29 -7.29 -0.57
CA LYS A 39 6.47 -7.05 0.63
C LYS A 39 5.95 -8.38 1.17
N THR A 40 5.97 -8.55 2.49
CA THR A 40 5.34 -9.70 3.15
C THR A 40 3.81 -9.57 3.11
N LYS A 41 3.09 -10.67 3.37
CA LYS A 41 1.62 -10.66 3.48
C LYS A 41 1.14 -9.63 4.51
N LYS A 42 1.83 -9.55 5.66
CA LYS A 42 1.55 -8.55 6.71
C LYS A 42 1.71 -7.13 6.18
N ASP A 43 2.79 -6.86 5.46
CA ASP A 43 3.05 -5.53 4.87
C ASP A 43 1.96 -5.12 3.89
N HIS A 44 1.38 -6.06 3.13
CA HIS A 44 0.30 -5.76 2.20
C HIS A 44 -1.04 -5.54 2.93
N GLN A 45 -1.34 -6.34 3.96
CA GLN A 45 -2.59 -6.28 4.72
C GLN A 45 -2.76 -4.95 5.45
N TYR A 46 -1.68 -4.43 6.04
CA TYR A 46 -1.72 -3.16 6.78
C TYR A 46 -1.35 -1.94 5.92
N ARG A 47 -1.17 -2.10 4.60
CA ARG A 47 -0.85 -0.97 3.72
C ARG A 47 -2.11 -0.23 3.30
N MET A 48 -2.28 0.99 3.80
CA MET A 48 -3.25 1.96 3.27
C MET A 48 -2.67 2.65 2.01
N LYS A 49 -2.76 2.01 0.84
CA LYS A 49 -2.25 2.59 -0.44
C LYS A 49 -3.10 3.76 -0.93
N HIS A 50 -4.42 3.67 -0.80
CA HIS A 50 -5.37 4.68 -1.26
C HIS A 50 -6.24 5.14 -0.08
N LYS A 51 -6.39 6.46 0.08
CA LYS A 51 -7.25 7.05 1.11
C LYS A 51 -8.70 7.05 0.62
N ASN A 52 -9.36 5.89 0.57
CA ASN A 52 -10.82 5.87 0.47
C ASN A 52 -11.38 6.03 1.88
N ARG A 53 -11.22 7.23 2.44
CA ARG A 53 -12.04 7.65 3.59
C ARG A 53 -13.47 7.62 3.08
N GLN A 54 -14.33 6.91 3.80
CA GLN A 54 -15.78 6.89 3.59
C GLN A 54 -16.25 8.28 3.16
N PRO A 55 -17.10 8.42 2.12
CA PRO A 55 -17.64 9.73 1.78
C PRO A 55 -18.32 10.29 3.02
N LYS A 56 -17.75 11.36 3.59
CA LYS A 56 -18.26 12.00 4.81
C LYS A 56 -19.54 12.81 4.53
N GLN A 57 -20.08 12.75 3.32
CA GLN A 57 -21.24 13.55 2.94
C GLN A 57 -22.22 12.72 2.12
N TRP A 58 -23.28 12.29 2.79
CA TRP A 58 -24.54 11.92 2.16
C TRP A 58 -25.22 13.24 1.76
N GLU A 59 -24.92 13.74 0.57
CA GLU A 59 -25.56 14.95 0.01
C GLU A 59 -26.99 14.66 -0.50
N ASN A 60 -27.85 14.01 0.28
CA ASN A 60 -29.25 13.81 -0.11
C ASN A 60 -30.20 14.71 0.71
N GLY A 61 -29.85 15.98 0.86
CA GLY A 61 -30.72 17.00 1.47
C GLY A 61 -31.65 17.72 0.47
N SER A 62 -31.53 17.45 -0.84
CA SER A 62 -32.19 18.23 -1.89
C SER A 62 -33.65 17.85 -2.17
N PHE A 63 -34.11 16.68 -1.73
CA PHE A 63 -35.47 16.19 -2.04
C PHE A 63 -36.59 16.96 -1.33
N TYR A 64 -36.34 17.49 -0.12
CA TYR A 64 -37.38 18.21 0.63
C TYR A 64 -37.60 19.65 0.14
N PHE A 65 -36.61 20.26 -0.50
CA PHE A 65 -36.75 21.62 -1.04
C PHE A 65 -37.63 21.65 -2.29
N THR A 66 -37.44 20.71 -3.21
CA THR A 66 -38.26 20.62 -4.43
C THR A 66 -39.73 20.37 -4.10
N LEU A 67 -40.04 19.46 -3.17
CA LEU A 67 -41.43 19.21 -2.76
C LEU A 67 -42.10 20.45 -2.16
N LYS A 68 -41.38 21.22 -1.33
CA LYS A 68 -41.94 22.42 -0.69
C LYS A 68 -42.20 23.55 -1.68
N TYR A 69 -41.34 23.74 -2.68
CA TYR A 69 -41.54 24.76 -3.72
C TYR A 69 -42.59 24.36 -4.76
N VAL A 70 -42.67 23.06 -5.11
CA VAL A 70 -43.67 22.53 -6.04
C VAL A 70 -45.08 22.58 -5.43
N LEU A 71 -45.24 22.16 -4.17
CA LEU A 71 -46.55 22.24 -3.49
C LEU A 71 -47.02 23.68 -3.25
N LYS A 72 -46.09 24.64 -3.10
CA LYS A 72 -46.42 26.05 -2.87
C LYS A 72 -46.66 26.85 -4.15
N SER A 73 -46.24 26.34 -5.32
CA SER A 73 -46.34 27.03 -6.61
C SER A 73 -47.56 26.61 -7.46
N GLY A 74 -48.43 25.74 -6.95
CA GLY A 74 -49.72 25.40 -7.58
C GLY A 74 -49.63 24.75 -8.96
N ARG A 75 -48.44 24.37 -9.43
CA ARG A 75 -48.24 23.68 -10.72
C ARG A 75 -48.21 22.18 -10.48
N ILE A 76 -49.37 21.54 -10.63
CA ILE A 76 -49.49 20.09 -10.75
C ILE A 76 -48.96 19.71 -12.14
N THR A 77 -47.69 19.32 -12.24
CA THR A 77 -47.17 18.68 -13.44
C THR A 77 -47.56 17.20 -13.38
N SER A 78 -48.59 16.82 -14.12
CA SER A 78 -48.95 15.43 -14.36
C SER A 78 -47.80 14.73 -15.09
N PHE A 79 -46.98 13.98 -14.35
CA PHE A 79 -46.03 13.05 -14.95
C PHE A 79 -46.81 11.86 -15.51
N HIS A 80 -47.01 11.86 -16.83
CA HIS A 80 -47.56 10.74 -17.57
C HIS A 80 -46.45 9.69 -17.72
N TYR A 81 -46.52 8.61 -16.96
CA TYR A 81 -45.66 7.45 -17.15
C TYR A 81 -46.20 6.67 -18.37
N LYS A 82 -45.43 6.62 -19.46
CA LYS A 82 -45.72 5.70 -20.56
C LYS A 82 -45.15 4.33 -20.19
N ASP A 83 -46.01 3.42 -19.78
CA ASP A 83 -45.70 2.00 -19.70
C ASP A 83 -45.92 1.37 -21.10
N GLU A 84 -44.85 1.27 -21.89
CA GLU A 84 -44.85 0.41 -23.07
C GLU A 84 -44.20 -0.94 -22.71
N TYR A 85 -45.03 -1.89 -22.26
CA TYR A 85 -44.71 -3.31 -22.27
C TYR A 85 -45.76 -4.04 -23.09
N THR A 86 -45.40 -4.40 -24.33
CA THR A 86 -46.04 -5.49 -25.06
C THR A 86 -44.96 -6.20 -25.88
N VAL A 87 -44.53 -7.35 -25.34
CA VAL A 87 -43.75 -8.37 -26.06
C VAL A 87 -44.78 -9.30 -26.70
N SER A 88 -44.72 -9.44 -28.02
CA SER A 88 -45.48 -10.44 -28.80
C SER A 88 -44.78 -11.79 -28.80
#